data_AF-A0A1X1RKB6-F1
#
_entry.id   AF-A0A1X1RKB6-F1
#
_cell.length_a   1.000
_cell.length_b   1.000
_cell.length_c   1.000
_cell.angle_alpha   90.00
_cell.angle_beta   90.00
_cell.angle_gamma   90.00
#
_symmetry.space_group_name_H-M   'P 1'
#
loop_
_entity.id
_entity.type
_entity.pdbx_description
1 polymer ?
#
loop_
_entity_poly.entity_id
_entity_poly.type
_entity_poly.pdbx_seq_one_letter_code
_entity_poly.pdbx_strand_id
1 'polypeptide(L)'
;MADPAVDIGAEQARELARQELADPRYPRATLTDRLNEWLSDVLDRIVMKASDVPGGWLTILVLTVLLVVAVVLTVRLIRRTMHTEDAAAPLYAGAELSAEQHRRRAEDCAARGDWAAAIRHRLRAVARALEESGVLALVPGRTASELAEAASAPFPGLSGEFHSAAAVFNDVTYGERPGDEGGYRLVAGLDDHLLGAPVGGPPGPAPAEGWSAIR
;
A
#
# COMPACT_ATOMS: atom_id res chain seq x y z
N MET A 1 -39.38 -49.10 4.87
CA MET A 1 -38.10 -49.18 4.12
C MET A 1 -37.51 -47.78 4.19
N ALA A 2 -36.65 -47.55 5.20
CA ALA A 2 -36.06 -46.25 5.49
C ALA A 2 -34.57 -46.31 5.11
N ASP A 3 -34.13 -45.31 4.36
CA ASP A 3 -32.78 -45.12 3.86
C ASP A 3 -31.82 -44.85 5.04
N PRO A 4 -30.75 -45.64 5.27
CA PRO A 4 -29.80 -45.34 6.33
C PRO A 4 -28.90 -44.20 5.87
N ALA A 5 -29.15 -43.01 6.44
CA ALA A 5 -28.25 -41.87 6.36
C ALA A 5 -26.83 -42.32 6.75
N VAL A 6 -25.92 -42.21 5.78
CA VAL A 6 -24.50 -42.47 5.95
C VAL A 6 -23.93 -41.40 6.89
N ASP A 7 -23.78 -41.75 8.16
CA ASP A 7 -23.07 -40.94 9.16
C ASP A 7 -21.55 -41.10 8.94
N ILE A 8 -21.00 -40.29 8.02
CA ILE A 8 -19.55 -40.16 7.90
C ILE A 8 -19.08 -39.34 9.10
N GLY A 9 -18.64 -40.04 10.15
CA GLY A 9 -18.19 -39.43 11.39
C GLY A 9 -17.19 -38.29 11.17
N ALA A 10 -17.31 -37.24 11.99
CA ALA A 10 -16.53 -35.99 11.91
C ALA A 10 -15.01 -36.18 11.82
N GLU A 11 -14.47 -37.32 12.25
CA GLU A 11 -13.06 -37.69 12.09
C GLU A 11 -12.70 -38.09 10.65
N GLN A 12 -13.58 -38.81 9.91
CA GLN A 12 -13.35 -39.11 8.49
C GLN A 12 -13.42 -37.83 7.63
N ALA A 13 -14.28 -36.89 7.98
CA ALA A 13 -14.35 -35.58 7.31
C ALA A 13 -13.09 -34.72 7.56
N ARG A 14 -12.49 -34.79 8.75
CA ARG A 14 -11.23 -34.09 9.08
C ARG A 14 -10.03 -34.67 8.35
N GLU A 15 -9.97 -35.99 8.19
CA GLU A 15 -8.87 -36.64 7.48
C GLU A 15 -8.94 -36.38 5.97
N LEU A 16 -10.13 -36.40 5.38
CA LEU A 16 -10.37 -35.98 3.99
C LEU A 16 -10.03 -34.49 3.77
N ALA A 17 -10.34 -33.61 4.73
CA ALA A 17 -10.00 -32.19 4.65
C ALA A 17 -8.49 -31.91 4.77
N ARG A 18 -7.75 -32.71 5.56
CA ARG A 18 -6.28 -32.62 5.64
C ARG A 18 -5.60 -33.09 4.35
N GLN A 19 -6.17 -34.09 3.69
CA GLN A 19 -5.64 -34.60 2.43
C GLN A 19 -5.82 -33.59 1.29
N GLU A 20 -6.92 -32.83 1.28
CA GLU A 20 -7.17 -31.77 0.31
C GLU A 20 -6.31 -30.52 0.57
N LEU A 21 -6.07 -30.17 1.84
CA LEU A 21 -5.17 -29.06 2.24
C LEU A 21 -3.68 -29.33 1.95
N ALA A 22 -3.32 -30.58 1.67
CA ALA A 22 -1.96 -31.00 1.32
C ALA A 22 -1.70 -30.99 -0.20
N ASP A 23 -2.65 -30.53 -1.03
CA ASP A 23 -2.49 -30.44 -2.48
C ASP A 23 -1.82 -29.11 -2.88
N PRO A 24 -0.52 -29.10 -3.24
CA PRO A 24 0.18 -27.91 -3.66
C PRO A 24 0.02 -27.77 -5.18
N ARG A 25 -1.22 -27.54 -5.64
CA ARG A 25 -1.52 -27.26 -7.06
C ARG A 25 -1.86 -25.80 -7.33
N TYR A 26 -1.19 -24.89 -6.63
CA TYR A 26 -1.07 -23.50 -7.04
C TYR A 26 0.40 -23.04 -6.92
N PRO A 27 1.20 -23.16 -8.00
CA PRO A 27 2.41 -22.38 -8.12
C PRO A 27 1.97 -20.94 -8.35
N ARG A 28 1.95 -20.12 -7.29
CA ARG A 28 2.02 -18.67 -7.47
C ARG A 28 3.42 -18.40 -8.02
N ALA A 29 3.52 -17.93 -9.25
CA ALA A 29 4.78 -17.44 -9.80
C ALA A 29 5.29 -16.35 -8.86
N THR A 30 6.28 -16.69 -8.05
CA THR A 30 6.80 -15.81 -7.03
C THR A 30 7.63 -14.76 -7.75
N LEU A 31 7.65 -13.51 -7.29
CA LEU A 31 8.56 -12.49 -7.85
C LEU A 31 10.02 -12.97 -7.89
N THR A 32 10.36 -13.92 -7.03
CA THR A 32 11.60 -14.71 -6.97
C THR A 32 11.83 -15.59 -8.20
N ASP A 33 10.78 -16.18 -8.78
CA ASP A 33 10.88 -17.01 -10.00
C ASP A 33 11.24 -16.14 -11.20
N ARG A 34 10.61 -14.96 -11.35
CA ARG A 34 11.01 -13.98 -12.38
C ARG A 34 12.44 -13.47 -12.20
N LEU A 35 12.89 -13.31 -10.96
CA LEU A 35 14.27 -12.89 -10.67
C LEU A 35 15.28 -14.00 -10.99
N ASN A 36 14.96 -15.24 -10.64
CA ASN A 36 15.80 -16.41 -10.94
C ASN A 36 15.86 -16.68 -12.44
N GLU A 37 14.73 -16.56 -13.14
CA GLU A 37 14.65 -16.73 -14.58
C GLU A 37 15.46 -15.66 -15.30
N TRP A 38 15.34 -14.39 -14.89
CA TRP A 38 16.18 -13.31 -15.40
C TRP A 38 17.68 -13.53 -15.12
N LEU A 39 18.04 -13.99 -13.92
CA LEU A 39 19.44 -14.21 -13.54
C LEU A 39 20.08 -15.35 -14.33
N SER A 40 19.35 -16.45 -14.52
CA SER A 40 19.77 -17.58 -15.35
C SER A 40 19.93 -17.18 -16.81
N ASP A 41 19.00 -16.39 -17.34
CA ASP A 41 19.07 -15.86 -18.71
C ASP A 41 20.32 -15.01 -18.97
N VAL A 42 20.75 -14.26 -17.95
CA VAL A 42 21.97 -13.45 -18.02
C VAL A 42 23.22 -14.33 -17.93
N LEU A 43 23.25 -15.31 -17.02
CA LEU A 43 24.35 -16.26 -16.86
C LEU A 43 24.56 -17.09 -18.14
N ASP A 44 23.50 -17.64 -18.72
CA ASP A 44 23.56 -18.45 -19.94
C ASP A 44 24.06 -17.62 -21.13
N ARG A 45 23.62 -16.36 -21.24
CA ARG A 45 24.06 -15.45 -22.30
C ARG A 45 25.53 -15.06 -22.16
N ILE A 46 26.08 -15.08 -20.95
CA ILE A 46 27.52 -14.87 -20.69
C ILE A 46 28.31 -16.13 -21.03
N VAL A 47 27.86 -17.30 -20.58
CA VAL A 47 28.53 -18.60 -20.83
C VAL A 47 28.58 -18.91 -22.32
N MET A 48 27.45 -18.79 -23.02
CA MET A 48 27.36 -19.02 -24.48
C MET A 48 28.30 -18.12 -25.28
N LYS A 49 28.52 -16.89 -24.80
CA LYS A 49 29.34 -15.89 -25.49
C LYS A 49 30.82 -15.97 -25.11
N ALA A 50 31.12 -16.58 -23.96
CA ALA A 50 32.47 -16.86 -23.50
C ALA A 50 33.14 -18.02 -24.25
N SER A 51 32.33 -18.96 -24.78
CA SER A 51 32.84 -20.12 -25.50
C SER A 51 33.37 -19.81 -26.92
N ASP A 52 33.08 -18.63 -27.48
CA ASP A 52 33.23 -18.41 -28.93
C ASP A 52 34.34 -17.43 -29.34
N VAL A 53 35.02 -16.69 -28.44
CA VAL A 53 35.91 -15.60 -28.91
C VAL A 53 37.16 -15.32 -28.06
N PRO A 54 38.35 -15.13 -28.69
CA PRO A 54 39.62 -14.87 -28.01
C PRO A 54 39.67 -13.58 -27.16
N GLY A 55 39.70 -13.80 -25.84
CA GLY A 55 40.64 -13.22 -24.86
C GLY A 55 40.60 -11.73 -24.46
N GLY A 56 40.23 -10.79 -25.32
CA GLY A 56 40.45 -9.35 -25.04
C GLY A 56 39.20 -8.50 -24.89
N TRP A 57 38.24 -8.66 -25.80
CA TRP A 57 37.02 -7.85 -25.83
C TRP A 57 35.94 -8.38 -24.87
N LEU A 58 35.99 -9.67 -24.49
CA LEU A 58 35.07 -10.28 -23.54
C LEU A 58 35.25 -9.72 -22.13
N THR A 59 36.49 -9.51 -21.67
CA THR A 59 36.76 -8.89 -20.38
C THR A 59 36.26 -7.44 -20.35
N ILE A 60 36.44 -6.71 -21.45
CA ILE A 60 35.93 -5.34 -21.62
C ILE A 60 34.39 -5.33 -21.62
N LEU A 61 33.74 -6.27 -22.32
CA LEU A 61 32.28 -6.40 -22.35
C LEU A 61 31.72 -6.74 -20.96
N VAL A 62 32.31 -7.72 -20.27
CA VAL A 62 31.88 -8.11 -18.91
C VAL A 62 32.06 -6.95 -17.94
N LEU A 63 33.19 -6.24 -18.00
CA LEU A 63 33.44 -5.05 -17.19
C LEU A 63 32.42 -3.93 -17.48
N THR A 64 32.09 -3.72 -18.76
CA THR A 64 31.09 -2.72 -19.18
C THR A 64 29.69 -3.10 -18.70
N VAL A 65 29.31 -4.38 -18.79
CA VAL A 65 28.03 -4.85 -18.28
C VAL A 65 27.96 -4.72 -16.76
N LEU A 66 29.02 -5.09 -16.04
CA LEU A 66 29.11 -4.89 -14.59
C LEU A 66 29.00 -3.41 -14.21
N LEU A 67 29.65 -2.52 -14.95
CA LEU A 67 29.57 -1.07 -14.76
C LEU A 67 28.12 -0.58 -14.96
N VAL A 68 27.46 -0.98 -16.05
CA VAL A 68 26.08 -0.59 -16.34
C VAL A 68 25.13 -1.13 -15.27
N VAL A 69 25.30 -2.38 -14.85
CA VAL A 69 24.50 -2.97 -13.76
C VAL A 69 24.73 -2.22 -12.45
N ALA A 70 25.98 -1.92 -12.10
CA ALA A 70 26.30 -1.14 -10.91
C ALA A 70 25.65 0.26 -10.97
N VAL A 71 25.76 0.97 -12.09
CA VAL A 71 25.12 2.28 -12.29
C VAL A 71 23.61 2.17 -12.19
N VAL A 72 22.99 1.17 -12.82
CA VAL A 72 21.53 0.96 -12.76
C VAL A 72 21.09 0.66 -11.33
N LEU A 73 21.79 -0.22 -10.61
CA LEU A 73 21.50 -0.55 -9.22
C LEU A 73 21.71 0.65 -8.30
N THR A 74 22.81 1.38 -8.44
CA THR A 74 23.08 2.62 -7.71
C THR A 74 21.99 3.65 -7.98
N VAL A 75 21.60 3.89 -9.23
CA VAL A 75 20.50 4.80 -9.58
C VAL A 75 19.16 4.30 -9.03
N ARG A 76 18.90 2.98 -9.04
CA ARG A 76 17.65 2.41 -8.50
C ARG A 76 17.59 2.53 -6.98
N LEU A 77 18.70 2.26 -6.29
CA LEU A 77 18.82 2.38 -4.85
C LEU A 77 18.73 3.84 -4.43
N ILE A 78 19.47 4.73 -5.10
CA ILE A 78 19.38 6.18 -4.92
C ILE A 78 17.97 6.66 -5.19
N ARG A 79 17.28 6.22 -6.25
CA ARG A 79 15.87 6.61 -6.47
C ARG A 79 14.91 6.07 -5.42
N ARG A 80 15.23 4.92 -4.83
CA ARG A 80 14.45 4.29 -3.74
C ARG A 80 14.70 4.97 -2.40
N THR A 81 15.87 5.57 -2.18
CA THR A 81 16.25 6.27 -0.94
C THR A 81 16.06 7.79 -1.03
N MET A 82 16.31 8.41 -2.18
CA MET A 82 16.16 9.85 -2.45
C MET A 82 14.73 10.26 -2.80
N HIS A 83 13.73 9.39 -2.63
CA HIS A 83 12.39 9.88 -2.33
C HIS A 83 12.25 10.33 -0.87
N THR A 84 13.32 10.34 -0.09
CA THR A 84 13.43 11.09 1.16
C THR A 84 14.67 11.96 1.05
N GLU A 85 14.56 13.12 0.40
CA GLU A 85 15.40 14.31 0.62
C GLU A 85 15.10 15.36 -0.46
N ASP A 86 14.14 16.23 -0.18
CA ASP A 86 14.17 17.62 -0.67
C ASP A 86 14.06 18.50 0.58
N ALA A 87 15.24 18.85 1.10
CA ALA A 87 15.41 19.64 2.30
C ALA A 87 15.36 21.13 1.93
N ALA A 88 14.24 21.78 2.27
CA ALA A 88 14.21 23.19 2.58
C ALA A 88 13.41 23.41 3.87
N ALA A 89 14.14 23.81 4.92
CA ALA A 89 13.70 24.42 6.19
C ALA A 89 13.30 23.46 7.34
N PRO A 90 13.58 23.82 8.62
CA PRO A 90 14.65 23.18 9.39
C PRO A 90 14.22 22.65 10.77
N LEU A 91 15.08 21.80 11.36
CA LEU A 91 15.25 21.61 12.81
C LEU A 91 14.05 21.11 13.64
N TYR A 92 13.52 19.92 13.35
CA TYR A 92 12.99 19.05 14.40
C TYR A 92 13.34 17.59 14.04
N ALA A 93 13.90 16.86 14.99
CA ALA A 93 14.39 15.49 14.82
C ALA A 93 13.34 14.58 14.14
N GLY A 94 13.71 13.89 13.06
CA GLY A 94 12.90 12.80 12.50
C GLY A 94 11.52 13.19 11.95
N ALA A 95 11.38 14.37 11.35
CA ALA A 95 10.10 14.87 10.86
C ALA A 95 9.46 13.94 9.82
N GLU A 96 8.39 13.23 10.23
CA GLU A 96 7.43 12.62 9.32
C GLU A 96 6.86 13.70 8.38
N LEU A 97 6.61 13.32 7.13
CA LEU A 97 6.15 14.25 6.09
C LEU A 97 4.78 14.82 6.47
N SER A 98 4.56 16.10 6.15
CA SER A 98 3.25 16.72 6.35
C SER A 98 2.21 16.17 5.38
N ALA A 99 0.93 16.41 5.68
CA ALA A 99 -0.17 15.98 4.80
C ALA A 99 0.01 16.53 3.37
N GLU A 100 0.41 17.80 3.27
CA GLU A 100 0.65 18.48 1.99
C GLU A 100 1.84 17.90 1.21
N GLN A 101 2.92 17.55 1.91
CA GLN A 101 4.07 16.89 1.28
C GLN A 101 3.69 15.50 0.75
N HIS A 102 2.84 14.77 1.48
CA HIS A 102 2.30 13.51 1.02
C HIS A 102 1.40 13.65 -0.21
N ARG A 103 0.55 14.70 -0.29
CA ARG A 103 -0.25 14.99 -1.49
C ARG A 103 0.62 15.22 -2.72
N ARG A 104 1.62 16.09 -2.63
CA ARG A 104 2.54 16.39 -3.75
C ARG A 104 3.25 15.13 -4.25
N ARG A 105 3.78 14.31 -3.34
CA ARG A 105 4.40 13.04 -3.72
C ARG A 105 3.42 12.07 -4.37
N ALA A 106 2.17 12.06 -3.93
CA ALA A 106 1.15 11.24 -4.54
C ALA A 106 0.88 11.67 -5.99
N GLU A 107 0.79 12.98 -6.23
CA GLU A 107 0.64 13.56 -7.57
C GLU A 107 1.84 13.25 -8.48
N ASP A 108 3.07 13.37 -7.97
CA ASP A 108 4.29 13.01 -8.72
C ASP A 108 4.34 11.51 -9.10
N CYS A 109 3.87 10.63 -8.20
CA CYS A 109 3.73 9.20 -8.49
C CYS A 109 2.66 8.94 -9.55
N ALA A 110 1.49 9.59 -9.43
CA ALA A 110 0.40 9.48 -10.40
C ALA A 110 0.83 9.96 -11.79
N ALA A 111 1.54 11.08 -11.89
CA ALA A 111 2.06 11.62 -13.14
C ALA A 111 3.03 10.68 -13.86
N ARG A 112 3.71 9.79 -13.12
CA ARG A 112 4.61 8.76 -13.66
C ARG A 112 3.92 7.41 -13.90
N GLY A 113 2.62 7.30 -13.60
CA GLY A 113 1.86 6.05 -13.68
C GLY A 113 2.18 5.04 -12.57
N ASP A 114 2.86 5.45 -11.49
CA ASP A 114 3.11 4.61 -10.31
C ASP A 114 1.92 4.71 -9.35
N TRP A 115 0.82 4.06 -9.73
CA TRP A 115 -0.47 4.14 -9.04
C TRP A 115 -0.42 3.59 -7.62
N ALA A 116 0.29 2.48 -7.38
CA ALA A 116 0.45 1.94 -6.04
C ALA A 116 1.15 2.93 -5.09
N ALA A 117 2.22 3.59 -5.54
CA ALA A 117 2.88 4.61 -4.72
C ALA A 117 1.99 5.85 -4.52
N ALA A 118 1.27 6.28 -5.56
CA ALA A 118 0.35 7.40 -5.49
C ALA A 118 -0.77 7.17 -4.45
N ILE A 119 -1.43 6.01 -4.50
CA ILE A 119 -2.46 5.59 -3.53
C ILE A 119 -1.90 5.59 -2.10
N ARG A 120 -0.73 4.97 -1.90
CA ARG A 120 -0.10 4.90 -0.57
C ARG A 120 0.26 6.28 -0.02
N HIS A 121 0.72 7.20 -0.86
CA HIS A 121 1.03 8.57 -0.40
C HIS A 121 -0.24 9.38 -0.16
N ARG A 122 -1.28 9.24 -0.98
CA ARG A 122 -2.53 9.96 -0.79
C ARG A 122 -3.26 9.52 0.49
N LEU A 123 -3.30 8.23 0.80
CA LEU A 123 -3.92 7.79 2.07
C LEU A 123 -3.10 8.24 3.29
N ARG A 124 -1.77 8.30 3.19
CA ARG A 124 -0.92 8.90 4.25
C ARG A 124 -1.18 10.39 4.42
N ALA A 125 -1.47 11.13 3.34
CA ALA A 125 -1.87 12.52 3.42
C ALA A 125 -3.17 12.67 4.22
N VAL A 126 -4.18 11.83 3.94
CA VAL A 126 -5.45 11.81 4.68
C VAL A 126 -5.22 11.54 6.17
N ALA A 127 -4.47 10.47 6.50
CA ALA A 127 -4.15 10.13 7.88
C ALA A 127 -3.45 11.31 8.58
N ARG A 128 -2.46 11.90 7.93
CA ARG A 128 -1.68 12.99 8.48
C ARG A 128 -2.50 14.27 8.62
N ALA A 129 -3.42 14.56 7.70
CA ALA A 129 -4.29 15.72 7.79
C ALA A 129 -5.22 15.63 9.01
N LEU A 130 -5.78 14.44 9.28
CA LEU A 130 -6.60 14.17 10.46
C LEU A 130 -5.82 14.30 11.78
N GLU A 131 -4.55 13.93 11.77
CA GLU A 131 -3.64 14.07 12.92
C GLU A 131 -3.21 15.53 13.13
N GLU A 132 -2.82 16.23 12.07
CA GLU A 132 -2.41 17.63 12.09
C GLU A 132 -3.56 18.56 12.50
N SER A 133 -4.79 18.24 12.12
CA SER A 133 -5.99 18.96 12.55
C SER A 133 -6.45 18.60 13.96
N GLY A 134 -5.83 17.60 14.61
CA GLY A 134 -6.20 17.11 15.93
C GLY A 134 -7.52 16.35 15.98
N VAL A 135 -8.08 15.95 14.83
CA VAL A 135 -9.30 15.13 14.78
C VAL A 135 -8.99 13.71 15.25
N LEU A 136 -7.82 13.18 14.90
CA LEU A 136 -7.32 11.90 15.38
C LEU A 136 -6.00 12.08 16.13
N ALA A 137 -5.77 11.25 17.14
CA ALA A 137 -4.46 11.15 17.77
C ALA A 137 -3.49 10.38 16.85
N LEU A 138 -2.21 10.82 16.86
CA LEU A 138 -1.10 10.11 16.23
C LEU A 138 -0.88 8.76 16.91
N VAL A 139 -1.03 7.68 16.15
CA VAL A 139 -0.81 6.31 16.64
C VAL A 139 0.18 5.60 15.72
N PRO A 140 1.40 5.31 16.18
CA PRO A 140 2.38 4.58 15.39
C PRO A 140 1.84 3.23 14.93
N GLY A 141 1.98 2.94 13.64
CA GLY A 141 1.58 1.64 13.08
C GLY A 141 0.08 1.45 12.86
N ARG A 142 -0.75 2.50 13.01
CA ARG A 142 -2.18 2.44 12.67
C ARG A 142 -2.37 1.93 11.24
N THR A 143 -3.21 0.91 11.08
CA THR A 143 -3.55 0.33 9.78
C THR A 143 -4.57 1.20 9.02
N ALA A 144 -4.70 1.00 7.72
CA ALA A 144 -5.67 1.73 6.90
C ALA A 144 -7.12 1.45 7.32
N SER A 145 -7.43 0.22 7.73
CA SER A 145 -8.76 -0.15 8.22
C SER A 145 -9.08 0.52 9.56
N GLU A 146 -8.13 0.53 10.50
CA GLU A 146 -8.30 1.24 11.77
C GLU A 146 -8.42 2.76 11.58
N LEU A 147 -7.71 3.33 10.60
CA LEU A 147 -7.90 4.73 10.20
C LEU A 147 -9.33 4.98 9.73
N ALA A 148 -9.87 4.10 8.89
CA ALA A 148 -11.24 4.23 8.38
C ALA A 148 -12.27 4.14 9.51
N GLU A 149 -12.11 3.19 10.43
CA GLU A 149 -12.97 3.06 11.62
C GLU A 149 -12.90 4.32 12.49
N ALA A 150 -11.68 4.79 12.81
CA ALA A 150 -11.48 5.96 13.65
C ALA A 150 -12.03 7.24 13.02
N ALA A 151 -11.88 7.41 11.70
CA ALA A 151 -12.34 8.60 10.98
C ALA A 151 -13.85 8.61 10.69
N SER A 152 -14.50 7.43 10.72
CA SER A 152 -15.95 7.32 10.47
C SER A 152 -16.79 7.98 11.58
N ALA A 153 -16.31 8.01 12.83
CA ALA A 153 -17.00 8.68 13.94
C ALA A 153 -17.10 10.21 13.78
N PRO A 154 -15.99 10.95 13.55
CA PRO A 154 -16.05 12.41 13.32
C PRO A 154 -16.62 12.79 11.95
N PHE A 155 -16.61 11.88 10.97
CA PHE A 155 -17.16 12.12 9.62
C PHE A 155 -18.09 10.99 9.15
N PRO A 156 -19.29 10.85 9.73
CA PRO A 156 -20.21 9.76 9.38
C PRO A 156 -20.59 9.73 7.89
N GLY A 157 -20.76 10.91 7.27
CA GLY A 157 -21.06 11.03 5.84
C GLY A 157 -19.97 10.52 4.90
N LEU A 158 -18.71 10.45 5.35
CA LEU A 158 -17.57 9.96 4.57
C LEU A 158 -17.16 8.53 4.93
N SER A 159 -17.88 7.85 5.83
CA SER A 159 -17.52 6.51 6.32
C SER A 159 -17.31 5.50 5.19
N GLY A 160 -18.22 5.49 4.20
CA GLY A 160 -18.09 4.60 3.04
C GLY A 160 -16.86 4.87 2.18
N GLU A 161 -16.49 6.14 2.03
CA GLU A 161 -15.31 6.56 1.29
C GLU A 161 -14.02 6.18 2.03
N PHE A 162 -13.98 6.35 3.35
CA PHE A 162 -12.87 5.89 4.19
C PHE A 162 -12.64 4.38 4.07
N HIS A 163 -13.70 3.57 4.17
CA HIS A 163 -13.57 2.11 4.04
C HIS A 163 -13.14 1.69 2.63
N SER A 164 -13.67 2.37 1.60
CA SER A 164 -13.30 2.10 0.21
C SER A 164 -11.82 2.46 -0.04
N ALA A 165 -11.35 3.59 0.47
CA ALA A 165 -9.96 4.02 0.38
C ALA A 165 -9.02 3.07 1.13
N ALA A 166 -9.41 2.59 2.30
CA ALA A 166 -8.67 1.59 3.06
C ALA A 166 -8.57 0.25 2.30
N ALA A 167 -9.66 -0.20 1.68
CA ALA A 167 -9.66 -1.40 0.85
C ALA A 167 -8.71 -1.27 -0.35
N VAL A 168 -8.78 -0.16 -1.10
CA VAL A 168 -7.87 0.13 -2.22
C VAL A 168 -6.40 0.15 -1.75
N PHE A 169 -6.12 0.77 -0.61
CA PHE A 169 -4.77 0.77 -0.04
C PHE A 169 -4.29 -0.64 0.34
N ASN A 170 -5.14 -1.44 0.98
CA ASN A 170 -4.79 -2.80 1.37
C ASN A 170 -4.55 -3.68 0.13
N ASP A 171 -5.35 -3.51 -0.92
CA ASP A 171 -5.19 -4.22 -2.19
C ASP A 171 -3.83 -3.93 -2.85
N VAL A 172 -3.36 -2.67 -2.83
CA VAL A 172 -2.06 -2.31 -3.43
C VAL A 172 -0.86 -2.55 -2.52
N THR A 173 -1.09 -2.65 -1.21
CA THR A 173 -0.01 -2.85 -0.23
C THR A 173 0.21 -4.33 0.09
N TYR A 174 -0.86 -5.10 0.20
CA TYR A 174 -0.86 -6.50 0.61
C TYR A 174 -1.47 -7.44 -0.43
N GLY A 175 -2.36 -6.95 -1.30
CA GLY A 175 -3.07 -7.76 -2.30
C GLY A 175 -2.31 -7.98 -3.62
N GLU A 176 -1.04 -7.61 -3.70
CA GLU A 176 -0.17 -7.68 -4.90
C GLU A 176 -0.76 -7.02 -6.16
N ARG A 177 -1.69 -6.07 -6.00
CA ARG A 177 -2.25 -5.33 -7.15
C ARG A 177 -1.38 -4.10 -7.47
N PRO A 178 -1.12 -3.80 -8.75
CA PRO A 178 -0.32 -2.63 -9.14
C PRO A 178 -1.01 -1.28 -8.84
N GLY A 179 -2.30 -1.31 -8.46
CA GLY A 179 -3.14 -0.11 -8.42
C GLY A 179 -3.46 0.39 -9.82
N ASP A 180 -4.46 1.26 -9.90
CA ASP A 180 -4.83 1.94 -11.14
C ASP A 180 -5.24 3.38 -10.85
N GLU A 181 -5.47 4.13 -11.93
CA GLU A 181 -5.90 5.52 -11.86
C GLU A 181 -7.23 5.68 -11.13
N GLY A 182 -8.15 4.72 -11.29
CA GLY A 182 -9.45 4.74 -10.63
C GLY A 182 -9.33 4.67 -9.11
N GLY A 183 -8.51 3.75 -8.61
CA GLY A 183 -8.18 3.60 -7.20
C GLY A 183 -7.50 4.85 -6.64
N TYR A 184 -6.56 5.45 -7.39
CA TYR A 184 -5.95 6.72 -6.97
C TYR A 184 -6.98 7.85 -6.88
N ARG A 185 -7.83 8.03 -7.89
CA ARG A 185 -8.87 9.05 -7.90
C ARG A 185 -9.89 8.87 -6.79
N LEU A 186 -10.22 7.63 -6.42
CA LEU A 186 -11.09 7.35 -5.27
C LEU A 186 -10.47 7.87 -3.96
N VAL A 187 -9.20 7.57 -3.71
CA VAL A 187 -8.52 8.05 -2.49
C VAL A 187 -8.30 9.56 -2.54
N ALA A 188 -8.03 10.12 -3.71
CA ALA A 188 -7.88 11.57 -3.88
C ALA A 188 -9.20 12.32 -3.63
N GLY A 189 -10.32 11.78 -4.12
CA GLY A 189 -11.65 12.34 -3.89
C GLY A 189 -12.03 12.35 -2.41
N LEU A 190 -11.72 11.29 -1.66
CA LEU A 190 -11.88 11.28 -0.20
C LEU A 190 -11.11 12.42 0.47
N ASP A 191 -9.83 12.62 0.10
CA ASP A 191 -8.99 13.70 0.65
C ASP A 191 -9.57 15.09 0.32
N ASP A 192 -10.05 15.28 -0.90
CA ASP A 192 -10.66 16.55 -1.32
C ASP A 192 -11.99 16.82 -0.60
N HIS A 193 -12.84 15.80 -0.44
CA HIS A 193 -14.07 15.91 0.34
C HIS A 193 -13.80 16.17 1.82
N LEU A 194 -12.75 15.57 2.38
CA LEU A 194 -12.34 15.79 3.76
C LEU A 194 -11.92 17.25 4.01
N LEU A 195 -11.20 17.86 3.07
CA LEU A 195 -10.82 19.28 3.14
C LEU A 195 -12.04 20.23 3.07
N GLY A 196 -13.13 19.80 2.42
CA GLY A 196 -14.37 20.58 2.31
C GLY A 196 -15.40 20.31 3.42
N ALA A 197 -15.24 19.22 4.20
CA ALA A 197 -16.23 18.79 5.17
C ALA A 197 -16.08 19.52 6.52
N PRO A 198 -17.15 20.12 7.07
CA PRO A 198 -17.12 20.54 8.47
C PRO A 198 -17.02 19.30 9.36
N VAL A 199 -16.12 19.33 10.35
CA VAL A 199 -16.03 18.27 11.36
C VAL A 199 -17.41 18.13 12.02
N GLY A 200 -17.95 16.91 12.05
CA GLY A 200 -19.21 16.63 12.74
C GLY A 200 -19.02 16.91 14.22
N GLY A 201 -19.43 18.11 14.66
CA GLY A 201 -19.40 18.46 16.08
C GLY A 201 -20.29 17.51 16.88
N PRO A 202 -19.98 17.27 18.17
CA PRO A 202 -20.90 16.54 19.04
C PRO A 202 -22.28 17.21 19.01
N PRO A 203 -23.39 16.47 19.19
CA PRO A 203 -24.69 17.09 19.34
C PRO A 203 -24.57 18.15 20.43
N GLY A 204 -24.67 19.42 20.04
CA GLY A 204 -24.65 20.53 20.99
C GLY A 204 -25.74 20.27 22.04
N PRO A 205 -25.50 20.63 23.31
CA PRO A 205 -26.51 20.43 24.35
C PRO A 205 -27.83 21.02 23.87
N ALA A 206 -28.86 20.17 23.84
CA ALA A 206 -30.21 20.60 23.50
C ALA A 206 -30.52 21.88 24.30
N PRO A 207 -31.10 22.92 23.66
CA PRO A 207 -31.42 24.13 24.39
C PRO A 207 -32.24 23.73 25.61
N ALA A 208 -31.73 24.05 26.79
CA ALA A 208 -32.45 23.84 28.03
C ALA A 208 -33.77 24.59 27.89
N GLU A 209 -34.86 23.86 27.64
CA GLU A 209 -36.20 24.39 27.72
C GLU A 209 -36.34 25.00 29.11
N GLY A 210 -36.36 26.33 29.12
CA GLY A 210 -36.44 27.13 30.31
C GLY A 210 -37.68 26.72 31.09
N TRP A 211 -37.45 26.08 32.23
CA TRP A 211 -38.42 26.04 33.31
C TRP A 211 -38.62 27.48 33.81
N SER A 212 -39.51 28.21 33.14
CA SER A 212 -40.02 29.48 33.64
C SER A 212 -41.34 29.26 34.35
N ALA A 213 -41.22 29.33 35.68
CA ALA A 213 -42.16 29.96 36.61
C ALA A 213 -43.43 29.20 37.01
N ILE A 214 -43.32 28.60 38.20
CA ILE A 214 -44.32 28.69 39.26
C ILE A 214 -44.71 30.16 39.49
N ARG A 215 -45.99 30.49 39.36
CA ARG A 215 -46.76 31.22 40.37
C ARG A 215 -48.26 31.05 40.15
#